data_AF-A0A2D8EMZ6-F1
#
_entry.id   AF-A0A2D8EMZ6-F1
#
_cell.length_a   1.000
_cell.length_b   1.000
_cell.length_c   1.000
_cell.angle_alpha   90.00
_cell.angle_beta   90.00
_cell.angle_gamma   90.00
#
_symmetry.space_group_name_H-M   'P 1'
#
loop_
_entity.id
_entity.type
_entity.pdbx_description
1 polymer ?
#
loop_
_entity_poly.entity_id
_entity_poly.type
_entity_poly.pdbx_seq_one_letter_code
_entity_poly.pdbx_strand_id
1 'polypeptide(L)'
;MAYFNEFPTINYVHKDGSLAQVKDILRRVIFTDESFFNESNYSYYTIKDGETPDAMAQKFFDDPELHWILVLYNQAFDPNYSFPLSINSLQEYIDKKYSGQALFLKPNGGDDVPFFSTTSLDLGDSITTNRHDPVTYPNNKSGTTVERFNSETLIGRVARENYSLSKIELVDQLGFFEAGQTVARRKWFLDPWRADVVRAVDGREAVHHFEQYTGTTSGVVLDPLATPPTSEGVQTKIHDNGTTFEDTILYSYIYNGDETYSVSNARHEFNLNNDKSQIKIPNKNIVQSITRSFRQLIKA
;
A
#
# COMPACT_ATOMS: atom_id res chain seq x y z
N MET A 1 20.64 -11.56 -22.29
CA MET A 1 20.76 -11.51 -20.81
C MET A 1 21.92 -12.38 -20.38
N ALA A 2 23.07 -11.79 -20.07
CA ALA A 2 24.28 -12.51 -19.66
C ALA A 2 24.11 -13.37 -18.39
N TYR A 3 23.19 -13.01 -17.50
CA TYR A 3 22.95 -13.72 -16.24
C TYR A 3 22.61 -15.20 -16.43
N PHE A 4 21.56 -15.51 -17.21
CA PHE A 4 21.06 -16.88 -17.39
C PHE A 4 21.95 -17.74 -18.30
N ASN A 5 22.89 -17.14 -19.02
CA ASN A 5 23.78 -17.87 -19.91
C ASN A 5 24.67 -18.85 -19.13
N GLU A 6 25.07 -18.49 -17.92
CA GLU A 6 25.96 -19.30 -17.07
C GLU A 6 25.26 -20.48 -16.39
N PHE A 7 23.93 -20.48 -16.36
CA PHE A 7 23.16 -21.53 -15.71
C PHE A 7 23.22 -22.86 -16.47
N PRO A 8 23.32 -24.00 -15.76
CA PRO A 8 23.26 -25.30 -16.39
C PRO A 8 21.88 -25.56 -16.98
N THR A 9 21.83 -26.43 -17.98
CA THR A 9 20.57 -26.89 -18.60
C THR A 9 20.11 -28.19 -17.95
N ILE A 10 18.83 -28.25 -17.61
CA ILE A 10 18.17 -29.45 -17.09
C ILE A 10 17.05 -29.89 -18.03
N ASN A 11 16.72 -31.18 -17.99
CA ASN A 11 15.58 -31.72 -18.73
C ASN A 11 14.30 -31.50 -17.93
N TYR A 12 13.36 -30.75 -18.50
CA TYR A 12 12.01 -30.58 -17.99
C TYR A 12 11.07 -31.56 -18.68
N VAL A 13 10.30 -32.32 -17.89
CA VAL A 13 9.32 -33.29 -18.40
C VAL A 13 7.96 -32.60 -18.47
N HIS A 14 7.42 -32.48 -19.67
CA HIS A 14 6.06 -31.98 -19.88
C HIS A 14 5.02 -33.04 -19.50
N LYS A 15 3.77 -32.60 -19.30
CA LYS A 15 2.65 -33.50 -18.93
C LYS A 15 2.37 -34.59 -19.98
N ASP A 16 2.78 -34.38 -21.23
CA ASP A 16 2.66 -35.32 -22.34
C ASP A 16 3.84 -36.30 -22.44
N GLY A 17 4.83 -36.21 -21.54
CA GLY A 17 6.04 -37.04 -21.53
C GLY A 17 7.16 -36.54 -22.44
N SER A 18 6.99 -35.42 -23.14
CA SER A 18 8.05 -34.81 -23.93
C SER A 18 9.10 -34.13 -23.03
N LEU A 19 10.36 -34.11 -23.49
CA LEU A 19 11.47 -33.49 -22.79
C LEU A 19 11.83 -32.15 -23.44
N ALA A 20 11.91 -31.09 -22.64
CA ALA A 20 12.46 -29.80 -23.05
C ALA A 20 13.73 -29.50 -22.26
N GLN A 21 14.75 -28.98 -22.93
CA GLN A 21 15.94 -28.45 -22.26
C GLN A 21 15.69 -27.02 -21.82
N VAL A 22 15.76 -26.78 -20.51
CA VAL A 22 15.52 -25.47 -19.90
C VAL A 22 16.69 -25.08 -19.01
N LYS A 23 16.88 -23.78 -18.78
CA LYS A 23 17.87 -23.28 -17.81
C LYS A 23 17.40 -23.59 -16.39
N ASP A 24 18.33 -24.04 -15.54
CA ASP A 24 18.05 -24.38 -14.14
C ASP A 24 17.90 -23.14 -13.25
N ILE A 25 16.73 -22.51 -13.29
CA ILE A 25 16.43 -21.33 -12.48
C ILE A 25 16.20 -21.62 -11.00
N LEU A 26 16.32 -22.88 -10.55
CA LEU A 26 16.15 -23.26 -9.14
C LEU A 26 17.39 -22.93 -8.30
N ARG A 27 18.52 -22.64 -8.95
CA ARG A 27 19.76 -22.22 -8.30
C ARG A 27 19.70 -20.75 -7.92
N ARG A 28 19.96 -20.43 -6.65
CA ARG A 28 20.03 -19.06 -6.14
C ARG A 28 21.42 -18.75 -5.62
N VAL A 29 22.01 -17.65 -6.11
CA VAL A 29 23.25 -17.08 -5.58
C VAL A 29 22.91 -15.80 -4.82
N ILE A 30 23.52 -15.64 -3.65
CA ILE A 30 23.29 -14.49 -2.77
C ILE A 30 24.67 -13.98 -2.31
N PHE A 31 24.80 -12.67 -2.14
CA PHE A 31 25.97 -12.09 -1.50
C PHE A 31 25.99 -12.42 0.00
N THR A 32 27.18 -12.65 0.54
CA THR A 32 27.34 -12.79 2.00
C THR A 32 27.18 -11.45 2.70
N ASP A 33 26.74 -11.47 3.95
CA ASP A 33 26.59 -10.26 4.77
C ASP A 33 27.91 -9.47 4.86
N GLU A 34 29.04 -10.15 5.03
CA GLU A 34 30.38 -9.53 5.06
C GLU A 34 30.69 -8.73 3.78
N SER A 35 30.29 -9.24 2.61
CA SER A 35 30.51 -8.56 1.33
C SER A 35 29.60 -7.33 1.16
N PHE A 36 28.44 -7.36 1.81
CA PHE A 36 27.40 -6.33 1.75
C PHE A 36 27.63 -5.17 2.74
N PHE A 37 28.21 -5.48 3.92
CA PHE A 37 28.49 -4.49 4.97
C PHE A 37 29.84 -3.81 4.84
N ASN A 38 30.76 -4.34 4.03
CA ASN A 38 32.04 -3.69 3.81
C ASN A 38 31.88 -2.44 2.92
N GLU A 39 31.85 -1.26 3.55
CA GLU A 39 31.67 0.05 2.90
C GLU A 39 32.73 0.35 1.82
N SER A 40 33.92 -0.27 1.87
CA SER A 40 34.94 -0.10 0.84
C SER A 40 34.59 -0.74 -0.51
N ASN A 41 33.55 -1.57 -0.55
CA ASN A 41 33.13 -2.31 -1.74
C ASN A 41 32.10 -1.58 -2.59
N TYR A 42 31.45 -0.53 -2.09
CA TYR A 42 30.36 0.14 -2.80
C TYR A 42 30.33 1.65 -2.54
N SER A 43 29.56 2.35 -3.38
CA SER A 43 29.20 3.74 -3.19
C SER A 43 27.69 3.90 -3.24
N TYR A 44 27.14 4.85 -2.50
CA TYR A 44 25.71 5.18 -2.60
C TYR A 44 25.45 6.02 -3.85
N TYR A 45 24.37 5.69 -4.54
CA TYR A 45 23.89 6.44 -5.69
C TYR A 45 22.38 6.62 -5.59
N THR A 46 21.92 7.83 -5.88
CA THR A 46 20.50 8.15 -6.00
C THR A 46 20.09 8.02 -7.46
N ILE A 47 19.22 7.05 -7.74
CA ILE A 47 18.65 6.80 -9.06
C ILE A 47 17.88 8.03 -9.53
N LYS A 48 18.16 8.48 -10.75
CA LYS A 48 17.43 9.57 -11.37
C LYS A 48 16.14 9.04 -12.00
N ASP A 49 15.17 9.93 -12.16
CA ASP A 49 13.89 9.59 -12.79
C ASP A 49 14.10 8.96 -14.17
N GLY A 50 13.51 7.78 -14.38
CA GLY A 50 13.62 7.00 -15.62
C GLY A 50 14.92 6.22 -15.84
N GLU A 51 15.89 6.24 -14.91
CA GLU A 51 17.09 5.39 -15.01
C GLU A 51 16.72 3.91 -14.79
N THR A 52 17.08 3.04 -15.74
CA THR A 52 16.91 1.59 -15.63
C THR A 52 18.19 0.90 -15.16
N PRO A 53 18.11 -0.31 -14.57
CA PRO A 53 19.30 -1.09 -14.19
C PRO A 53 20.30 -1.29 -15.33
N ASP A 54 19.83 -1.48 -16.56
CA ASP A 54 20.67 -1.63 -17.76
C ASP A 54 21.46 -0.35 -18.07
N ALA A 55 20.79 0.81 -18.03
CA ALA A 55 21.42 2.11 -18.26
C ALA A 55 22.44 2.43 -17.17
N MET A 56 22.14 2.08 -15.91
CA MET A 56 23.08 2.22 -14.80
C MET A 56 24.30 1.31 -14.96
N ALA A 57 24.12 0.06 -15.37
CA ALA A 57 25.22 -0.85 -15.62
C ALA A 57 26.12 -0.36 -16.76
N GLN A 58 25.55 0.16 -17.84
CA GLN A 58 26.31 0.81 -18.91
C GLN A 58 27.12 2.01 -18.37
N LYS A 59 26.58 2.79 -17.44
CA LYS A 59 27.22 4.00 -16.90
C LYS A 59 28.34 3.69 -15.91
N PHE A 60 28.17 2.69 -15.05
CA PHE A 60 29.12 2.38 -13.97
C PHE A 60 30.11 1.27 -14.32
N PHE A 61 29.69 0.32 -15.18
CA PHE A 61 30.47 -0.86 -15.53
C PHE A 61 30.90 -0.91 -17.00
N ASP A 62 30.48 0.06 -17.82
CA ASP A 62 30.66 0.09 -19.27
C ASP A 62 30.00 -1.09 -20.02
N ASP A 63 29.11 -1.84 -19.35
CA ASP A 63 28.44 -3.01 -19.91
C ASP A 63 26.99 -3.12 -19.38
N PRO A 64 25.96 -2.98 -20.25
CA PRO A 64 24.56 -3.05 -19.84
C PRO A 64 24.14 -4.48 -19.45
N GLU A 65 24.88 -5.51 -19.87
CA GLU A 65 24.58 -6.89 -19.51
C GLU A 65 24.90 -7.23 -18.05
N LEU A 66 25.59 -6.32 -17.33
CA LEU A 66 25.96 -6.47 -15.93
C LEU A 66 24.93 -5.90 -14.94
N HIS A 67 23.74 -5.49 -15.41
CA HIS A 67 22.66 -4.98 -14.54
C HIS A 67 22.27 -5.93 -13.41
N TRP A 68 22.35 -7.24 -13.63
CA TRP A 68 22.03 -8.25 -12.62
C TRP A 68 22.92 -8.13 -11.38
N ILE A 69 24.14 -7.58 -11.50
CA ILE A 69 25.00 -7.30 -10.35
C ILE A 69 24.36 -6.23 -9.47
N LEU A 70 23.83 -5.15 -10.06
CA LEU A 70 23.12 -4.10 -9.32
C LEU A 70 21.88 -4.66 -8.61
N VAL A 71 21.11 -5.47 -9.33
CA VAL A 71 19.89 -6.12 -8.83
C VAL A 71 20.21 -7.02 -7.63
N LEU A 72 21.18 -7.94 -7.77
CA LEU A 72 21.55 -8.87 -6.71
C LEU A 72 22.19 -8.16 -5.52
N TYR A 73 23.04 -7.16 -5.76
CA TYR A 73 23.76 -6.46 -4.70
C TYR A 73 22.82 -5.64 -3.82
N ASN A 74 21.74 -5.09 -4.41
CA ASN A 74 20.69 -4.38 -3.68
C ASN A 74 19.53 -5.29 -3.23
N GLN A 75 19.68 -6.62 -3.40
CA GLN A 75 18.64 -7.59 -3.03
C GLN A 75 17.27 -7.28 -3.67
N ALA A 76 17.30 -6.67 -4.86
CA ALA A 76 16.13 -6.20 -5.58
C ALA A 76 15.50 -7.35 -6.41
N PHE A 77 14.93 -8.35 -5.73
CA PHE A 77 14.47 -9.58 -6.39
C PHE A 77 13.24 -9.41 -7.28
N ASP A 78 12.43 -8.37 -7.06
CA ASP A 78 11.32 -8.01 -7.94
C ASP A 78 11.80 -6.95 -8.94
N PRO A 79 12.06 -7.30 -10.21
CA PRO A 79 12.59 -6.36 -11.19
C PRO A 79 11.66 -5.16 -11.45
N ASN A 80 10.36 -5.31 -11.20
CA ASN A 80 9.36 -4.30 -11.52
C ASN A 80 9.13 -3.33 -10.35
N TYR A 81 9.23 -3.80 -9.10
CA TYR A 81 8.85 -3.00 -7.92
C TYR A 81 9.95 -2.78 -6.89
N SER A 82 11.10 -3.46 -7.02
CA SER A 82 12.24 -3.27 -6.10
C SER A 82 13.07 -2.05 -6.46
N PHE A 83 13.07 -1.64 -7.73
CA PHE A 83 13.66 -0.37 -8.18
C PHE A 83 12.62 0.76 -8.09
N PRO A 84 13.07 2.02 -7.97
CA PRO A 84 12.17 3.15 -8.01
C PRO A 84 11.48 3.22 -9.38
N LEU A 85 10.17 3.44 -9.35
CA LEU A 85 9.38 3.74 -10.53
C LEU A 85 9.68 5.17 -10.98
N SER A 86 9.56 5.40 -12.30
CA SER A 86 9.53 6.77 -12.82
C SER A 86 8.34 7.54 -12.25
N ILE A 87 8.40 8.88 -12.24
CA ILE A 87 7.31 9.72 -11.71
C ILE A 87 5.98 9.39 -12.39
N ASN A 88 5.97 9.22 -13.72
CA ASN A 88 4.75 8.89 -14.47
C ASN A 88 4.23 7.49 -14.10
N SER A 89 5.12 6.49 -14.06
CA SER A 89 4.73 5.12 -13.69
C SER A 89 4.26 5.02 -12.24
N LEU A 90 4.83 5.84 -11.34
CA LEU A 90 4.41 5.93 -9.95
C LEU A 90 3.03 6.57 -9.83
N GLN A 91 2.74 7.63 -10.59
CA GLN A 91 1.40 8.22 -10.65
C GLN A 91 0.38 7.20 -11.15
N GLU A 92 0.66 6.49 -12.23
CA GLU A 92 -0.21 5.42 -12.74
C GLU A 92 -0.40 4.29 -11.70
N TYR A 93 0.66 3.93 -10.97
CA TYR A 93 0.59 2.96 -9.89
C TYR A 93 -0.33 3.43 -8.76
N ILE A 94 -0.17 4.68 -8.31
CA ILE A 94 -1.01 5.31 -7.27
C ILE A 94 -2.47 5.38 -7.74
N ASP A 95 -2.71 5.89 -8.95
CA ASP A 95 -4.06 6.01 -9.53
C ASP A 95 -4.74 4.65 -9.63
N LYS A 96 -4.02 3.59 -10.04
CA LYS A 96 -4.57 2.23 -10.10
C LYS A 96 -4.80 1.65 -8.70
N LYS A 97 -3.90 1.91 -7.76
CA LYS A 97 -3.94 1.38 -6.40
C LYS A 97 -5.03 2.04 -5.55
N TYR A 98 -5.37 3.30 -5.83
CA TYR A 98 -6.29 4.12 -5.06
C TYR A 98 -7.33 4.80 -5.97
N SER A 99 -7.92 4.04 -6.90
CA SER A 99 -8.75 4.56 -8.00
C SER A 99 -10.12 5.12 -7.60
N GLY A 100 -10.64 4.77 -6.41
CA GLY A 100 -11.91 5.25 -5.90
C GLY A 100 -11.76 6.20 -4.71
N GLN A 101 -12.83 6.38 -3.94
CA GLN A 101 -12.81 7.19 -2.73
C GLN A 101 -12.41 6.38 -1.48
N ALA A 102 -11.85 7.08 -0.49
CA ALA A 102 -11.82 6.59 0.87
C ALA A 102 -12.98 7.21 1.65
N LEU A 103 -13.76 6.36 2.34
CA LEU A 103 -14.87 6.78 3.18
C LEU A 103 -14.53 6.54 4.64
N PHE A 104 -14.74 7.58 5.45
CA PHE A 104 -14.67 7.51 6.91
C PHE A 104 -16.08 7.33 7.42
N LEU A 105 -16.31 6.23 8.13
CA LEU A 105 -17.64 5.72 8.46
C LEU A 105 -17.86 5.71 9.97
N LYS A 106 -19.09 6.00 10.37
CA LYS A 106 -19.55 5.74 11.73
C LYS A 106 -20.78 4.83 11.74
N PRO A 107 -21.09 4.15 12.85
CA PRO A 107 -22.34 3.40 12.98
C PRO A 107 -23.56 4.28 12.65
N ASN A 108 -24.53 3.72 11.90
CA ASN A 108 -25.72 4.46 11.50
C ASN A 108 -26.52 4.94 12.71
N GLY A 109 -26.77 6.25 12.79
CA GLY A 109 -27.56 6.86 13.86
C GLY A 109 -26.94 6.74 15.27
N GLY A 110 -25.69 6.29 15.38
CA GLY A 110 -24.95 6.19 16.65
C GLY A 110 -24.03 7.38 16.90
N ASP A 111 -23.86 7.71 18.19
CA ASP A 111 -22.83 8.64 18.69
C ASP A 111 -21.55 7.90 19.09
N ASP A 112 -21.47 6.61 18.77
CA ASP A 112 -20.35 5.74 19.09
C ASP A 112 -19.08 6.32 18.45
N VAL A 113 -18.27 6.98 19.28
CA VAL A 113 -16.86 7.33 19.05
C VAL A 113 -15.93 6.62 20.06
N PRO A 114 -14.75 6.12 19.67
CA PRO A 114 -14.13 6.15 18.34
C PRO A 114 -14.40 4.84 17.60
N PHE A 115 -15.57 4.66 17.00
CA PHE A 115 -15.95 3.31 16.62
C PHE A 115 -15.66 2.97 15.17
N PHE A 116 -14.90 1.89 15.09
CA PHE A 116 -15.46 0.64 14.58
C PHE A 116 -16.34 -0.04 15.61
N SER A 117 -17.61 -0.24 15.25
CA SER A 117 -18.30 -1.46 15.63
C SER A 117 -17.81 -2.55 14.68
N THR A 118 -17.51 -3.74 15.19
CA THR A 118 -17.02 -4.91 14.45
C THR A 118 -18.07 -5.45 13.47
N THR A 119 -18.52 -4.63 12.53
CA THR A 119 -19.66 -4.90 11.66
C THR A 119 -19.20 -5.27 10.26
N SER A 120 -18.82 -6.54 10.13
CA SER A 120 -19.05 -7.43 8.99
C SER A 120 -18.60 -7.07 7.57
N LEU A 121 -17.97 -5.94 7.26
CA LEU A 121 -17.50 -5.68 5.89
C LEU A 121 -16.33 -6.60 5.54
N ASP A 122 -16.38 -7.18 4.34
CA ASP A 122 -15.29 -7.97 3.78
C ASP A 122 -14.77 -7.31 2.49
N LEU A 123 -13.51 -7.60 2.14
CA LEU A 123 -12.95 -7.18 0.86
C LEU A 123 -13.79 -7.73 -0.31
N GLY A 124 -14.13 -6.86 -1.24
CA GLY A 124 -14.98 -7.15 -2.39
C GLY A 124 -16.47 -6.94 -2.17
N ASP A 125 -16.92 -6.66 -0.93
CA ASP A 125 -18.31 -6.29 -0.66
C ASP A 125 -18.70 -5.03 -1.45
N SER A 126 -19.92 -5.01 -1.97
CA SER A 126 -20.46 -3.86 -2.70
C SER A 126 -21.21 -2.93 -1.74
N ILE A 127 -20.87 -1.64 -1.79
CA ILE A 127 -21.49 -0.57 -1.01
C ILE A 127 -22.30 0.32 -1.93
N THR A 128 -23.47 0.76 -1.46
CA THR A 128 -24.38 1.66 -2.17
C THR A 128 -24.96 2.69 -1.21
N THR A 129 -25.40 3.83 -1.72
CA THR A 129 -26.29 4.71 -0.94
C THR A 129 -27.58 3.99 -0.61
N ASN A 130 -28.10 4.19 0.61
CA ASN A 130 -29.46 3.77 0.92
C ASN A 130 -30.47 4.71 0.25
N ARG A 131 -31.72 4.26 0.12
CA ARG A 131 -32.88 5.13 -0.09
C ARG A 131 -33.74 4.94 1.15
N HIS A 132 -34.09 6.04 1.81
CA HIS A 132 -34.95 6.01 2.99
C HIS A 132 -36.41 5.73 2.59
N ASP A 133 -36.67 4.53 2.08
CA ASP A 133 -38.00 3.97 1.84
C ASP A 133 -38.20 2.80 2.80
N PRO A 134 -38.68 3.07 4.03
CA PRO A 134 -38.97 2.03 5.00
C PRO A 134 -40.10 1.11 4.50
N VAL A 135 -39.79 -0.16 4.16
CA VAL A 135 -40.83 -1.14 3.84
C VAL A 135 -41.39 -1.73 5.13
N THR A 136 -42.65 -1.42 5.43
CA THR A 136 -43.39 -2.04 6.53
C THR A 136 -44.12 -3.28 6.00
N TYR A 137 -43.78 -4.45 6.52
CA TYR A 137 -44.47 -5.69 6.17
C TYR A 137 -45.64 -5.94 7.12
N PRO A 138 -46.87 -6.18 6.61
CA PRO A 138 -48.09 -6.25 7.43
C PRO A 138 -48.14 -7.39 8.45
N ASN A 139 -47.17 -8.33 8.44
CA ASN A 139 -47.20 -9.54 9.27
C ASN A 139 -45.94 -9.69 10.17
N ASN A 140 -45.11 -8.65 10.30
CA ASN A 140 -43.85 -8.76 11.02
C ASN A 140 -44.05 -8.50 12.53
N LYS A 141 -43.99 -9.55 13.36
CA LYS A 141 -44.14 -9.44 14.83
C LYS A 141 -43.00 -8.69 15.54
N SER A 142 -41.95 -8.29 14.82
CA SER A 142 -40.78 -7.59 15.38
C SER A 142 -40.54 -6.18 14.86
N GLY A 143 -41.46 -5.60 14.06
CA GLY A 143 -41.32 -4.20 13.60
C GLY A 143 -40.08 -3.90 12.75
N THR A 144 -39.38 -4.93 12.24
CA THR A 144 -38.14 -4.75 11.48
C THR A 144 -38.44 -4.22 10.10
N THR A 145 -38.04 -2.97 9.86
CA THR A 145 -38.05 -2.33 8.55
C THR A 145 -36.72 -2.62 7.84
N VAL A 146 -36.77 -3.10 6.60
CA VAL A 146 -35.57 -3.18 5.75
C VAL A 146 -35.67 -2.10 4.68
N GLU A 147 -34.72 -1.17 4.69
CA GLU A 147 -34.63 -0.13 3.66
C GLU A 147 -34.26 -0.75 2.32
N ARG A 148 -34.99 -0.39 1.25
CA ARG A 148 -34.65 -0.79 -0.12
C ARG A 148 -33.37 -0.10 -0.57
N PHE A 149 -32.58 -0.82 -1.37
CA PHE A 149 -31.48 -0.18 -2.10
C PHE A 149 -32.05 0.89 -3.05
N ASN A 150 -31.33 2.01 -3.19
CA ASN A 150 -31.73 3.07 -4.12
C ASN A 150 -31.85 2.52 -5.56
N SER A 151 -32.61 3.19 -6.42
CA SER A 151 -32.65 2.93 -7.87
C SER A 151 -31.58 3.74 -8.62
N GLU A 152 -31.13 4.86 -8.04
CA GLU A 152 -30.03 5.71 -8.51
C GLU A 152 -28.77 5.41 -7.69
N THR A 153 -28.31 4.16 -7.73
CA THR A 153 -27.25 3.72 -6.82
C THR A 153 -25.88 4.22 -7.26
N LEU A 154 -25.30 5.10 -6.45
CA LEU A 154 -23.86 5.14 -6.31
C LEU A 154 -23.41 3.75 -5.84
N ILE A 155 -22.37 3.20 -6.45
CA ILE A 155 -21.84 1.88 -6.08
C ILE A 155 -20.33 1.99 -5.96
N GLY A 156 -19.75 1.34 -4.96
CA GLY A 156 -18.32 1.06 -4.91
C GLY A 156 -18.06 -0.31 -4.30
N ARG A 157 -16.95 -0.93 -4.65
CA ARG A 157 -16.49 -2.19 -4.04
C ARG A 157 -15.43 -1.90 -3.00
N VAL A 158 -15.52 -2.53 -1.83
CA VAL A 158 -14.50 -2.40 -0.78
C VAL A 158 -13.21 -3.06 -1.25
N ALA A 159 -12.15 -2.28 -1.41
CA ALA A 159 -10.81 -2.78 -1.73
C ALA A 159 -9.94 -2.93 -0.50
N ARG A 160 -10.11 -2.04 0.50
CA ARG A 160 -9.38 -2.07 1.77
C ARG A 160 -10.22 -1.52 2.89
N GLU A 161 -9.82 -1.90 4.09
CA GLU A 161 -10.39 -1.47 5.35
C GLU A 161 -9.28 -1.17 6.33
N ASN A 162 -9.43 -0.13 7.14
CA ASN A 162 -8.50 0.23 8.19
C ASN A 162 -9.25 0.49 9.49
N TYR A 163 -9.30 -0.57 10.32
CA TYR A 163 -9.93 -0.62 11.64
C TYR A 163 -9.39 0.37 12.69
N SER A 164 -8.33 1.13 12.41
CA SER A 164 -7.85 2.17 13.33
C SER A 164 -8.31 3.57 12.94
N LEU A 165 -8.80 3.76 11.71
CA LEU A 165 -9.11 5.08 11.13
C LEU A 165 -10.59 5.30 10.80
N SER A 166 -11.46 4.36 11.17
CA SER A 166 -12.85 4.29 10.71
C SER A 166 -12.98 4.35 9.18
N LYS A 167 -11.98 3.85 8.44
CA LYS A 167 -11.81 4.08 6.99
C LYS A 167 -12.01 2.82 6.16
N ILE A 168 -12.73 2.94 5.05
CA ILE A 168 -12.71 1.99 3.94
C ILE A 168 -12.23 2.67 2.66
N GLU A 169 -11.61 1.92 1.75
CA GLU A 169 -11.19 2.40 0.42
C GLU A 169 -11.95 1.64 -0.65
N LEU A 170 -12.51 2.36 -1.61
CA LEU A 170 -13.36 1.84 -2.67
C LEU A 170 -12.61 1.71 -4.00
N VAL A 171 -13.06 0.76 -4.81
CA VAL A 171 -12.70 0.58 -6.23
C VAL A 171 -13.95 0.26 -7.05
N ASP A 172 -13.82 0.20 -8.38
CA ASP A 172 -14.92 -0.08 -9.31
C ASP A 172 -16.16 0.79 -9.04
N GLN A 173 -15.89 2.08 -8.85
CA GLN A 173 -16.86 3.02 -8.33
C GLN A 173 -17.68 3.68 -9.45
N LEU A 174 -19.00 3.77 -9.22
CA LEU A 174 -19.95 4.50 -10.05
C LEU A 174 -20.50 5.69 -9.25
N GLY A 175 -20.12 6.90 -9.65
CA GLY A 175 -20.45 8.16 -8.97
C GLY A 175 -19.68 8.37 -7.66
N PHE A 176 -19.95 9.45 -6.92
CA PHE A 176 -19.17 9.85 -5.74
C PHE A 176 -20.03 9.94 -4.49
N PHE A 177 -19.59 9.28 -3.41
CA PHE A 177 -20.18 9.40 -2.09
C PHE A 177 -19.77 10.71 -1.43
N GLU A 178 -20.66 11.25 -0.62
CA GLU A 178 -20.48 12.52 0.08
C GLU A 178 -20.69 12.35 1.59
N ALA A 179 -20.09 13.25 2.38
CA ALA A 179 -20.33 13.31 3.82
C ALA A 179 -21.81 13.56 4.12
N GLY A 180 -22.34 12.93 5.17
CA GLY A 180 -23.75 12.96 5.57
C GLY A 180 -24.63 11.89 4.92
N GLN A 181 -24.14 11.16 3.91
CA GLN A 181 -24.89 10.07 3.30
C GLN A 181 -24.81 8.79 4.14
N THR A 182 -25.89 8.00 4.15
CA THR A 182 -25.86 6.64 4.71
C THR A 182 -25.57 5.63 3.61
N VAL A 183 -24.58 4.79 3.85
CA VAL A 183 -24.21 3.68 2.98
C VAL A 183 -24.77 2.36 3.50
N ALA A 184 -25.11 1.48 2.56
CA ALA A 184 -25.61 0.15 2.78
C ALA A 184 -24.75 -0.87 2.02
N ARG A 185 -24.56 -2.03 2.61
CA ARG A 185 -23.87 -3.15 1.96
C ARG A 185 -24.86 -3.99 1.18
N ARG A 186 -24.43 -4.49 0.01
CA ARG A 186 -25.16 -5.40 -0.88
C ARG A 186 -24.53 -6.79 -0.87
N LYS A 187 -24.59 -7.51 0.25
CA LYS A 187 -24.20 -8.93 0.28
C LYS A 187 -25.36 -9.86 -0.12
N TRP A 188 -26.59 -9.47 0.23
CA TRP A 188 -27.83 -10.18 -0.09
C TRP A 188 -29.04 -9.23 0.04
N PHE A 189 -30.25 -9.69 -0.30
CA PHE A 189 -31.43 -8.82 -0.47
C PHE A 189 -31.87 -8.05 0.78
N LEU A 190 -31.67 -8.57 2.00
CA LEU A 190 -32.06 -7.90 3.25
C LEU A 190 -30.87 -7.62 4.18
N ASP A 191 -29.70 -7.33 3.60
CA ASP A 191 -28.51 -7.00 4.37
C ASP A 191 -28.76 -5.79 5.29
N PRO A 192 -28.65 -5.95 6.62
CA PRO A 192 -28.99 -4.89 7.57
C PRO A 192 -27.86 -3.89 7.78
N TRP A 193 -26.67 -4.15 7.22
CA TRP A 193 -25.50 -3.31 7.49
C TRP A 193 -25.70 -1.89 6.94
N ARG A 194 -25.55 -0.89 7.81
CA ARG A 194 -25.63 0.54 7.50
C ARG A 194 -24.51 1.28 8.23
N ALA A 195 -23.95 2.29 7.58
CA ALA A 195 -23.01 3.22 8.18
C ALA A 195 -23.20 4.61 7.60
N ASP A 196 -22.89 5.64 8.38
CA ASP A 196 -22.95 7.02 7.93
C ASP A 196 -21.56 7.48 7.49
N VAL A 197 -21.49 8.10 6.31
CA VAL A 197 -20.26 8.70 5.78
C VAL A 197 -20.03 10.01 6.52
N VAL A 198 -18.95 10.07 7.28
CA VAL A 198 -18.54 11.27 8.02
C VAL A 198 -17.63 12.14 7.16
N ARG A 199 -16.74 11.51 6.39
CA ARG A 199 -15.85 12.19 5.44
C ARG A 199 -15.66 11.29 4.22
N ALA A 200 -15.62 11.88 3.04
CA ALA A 200 -15.30 11.21 1.79
C ALA A 200 -14.16 11.99 1.12
N VAL A 201 -13.12 11.28 0.69
CA VAL A 201 -11.92 11.86 0.08
C VAL A 201 -11.52 11.02 -1.12
N ASP A 202 -10.84 11.62 -2.11
CA ASP A 202 -10.17 10.86 -3.16
C ASP A 202 -9.19 9.86 -2.51
N GLY A 203 -9.17 8.61 -2.99
CA GLY A 203 -8.38 7.55 -2.40
C GLY A 203 -6.88 7.85 -2.36
N ARG A 204 -6.38 8.68 -3.27
CA ARG A 204 -4.96 9.09 -3.34
C ARG A 204 -4.62 10.09 -2.23
N GLU A 205 -5.56 10.99 -1.93
CA GLU A 205 -5.40 12.02 -0.91
C GLU A 205 -5.83 11.55 0.49
N ALA A 206 -6.50 10.41 0.58
CA ALA A 206 -6.89 9.84 1.85
C ALA A 206 -5.69 9.56 2.75
N VAL A 207 -5.83 9.84 4.05
CA VAL A 207 -4.78 9.57 5.04
C VAL A 207 -4.41 8.08 5.06
N HIS A 208 -3.14 7.79 4.86
CA HIS A 208 -2.53 6.48 5.06
C HIS A 208 -2.30 6.25 6.56
N HIS A 209 -1.66 7.22 7.20
CA HIS A 209 -1.33 7.25 8.62
C HIS A 209 -1.04 8.68 9.08
N PHE A 210 -0.89 8.88 10.39
CA PHE A 210 -0.42 10.13 10.96
C PHE A 210 1.03 10.02 11.39
N GLU A 211 1.83 11.05 11.16
CA GLU A 211 3.22 11.10 11.62
C GLU A 211 3.61 12.51 12.09
N GLN A 212 4.56 12.57 13.02
CA GLN A 212 5.26 13.80 13.37
C GLN A 212 6.63 13.81 12.71
N TYR A 213 6.91 14.85 11.93
CA TYR A 213 8.24 15.05 11.37
C TYR A 213 9.23 15.48 12.46
N THR A 214 10.29 14.71 12.66
CA THR A 214 11.34 14.94 13.67
C THR A 214 12.68 15.37 13.06
N GLY A 215 12.72 15.67 11.77
CA GLY A 215 13.97 16.04 11.06
C GLY A 215 14.69 14.86 10.38
N THR A 216 14.18 13.64 10.51
CA THR A 216 14.67 12.43 9.81
C THR A 216 13.85 12.14 8.55
N THR A 217 14.35 11.27 7.65
CA THR A 217 13.69 10.91 6.39
C THR A 217 12.31 10.27 6.58
N SER A 218 12.06 9.66 7.75
CA SER A 218 10.75 9.13 8.16
C SER A 218 10.34 9.75 9.49
N GLY A 219 9.07 10.14 9.61
CA GLY A 219 8.50 10.67 10.85
C GLY A 219 8.23 9.59 11.87
N VAL A 220 7.88 10.00 13.09
CA VAL A 220 7.38 9.10 14.12
C VAL A 220 5.88 8.92 13.89
N VAL A 221 5.44 7.68 13.64
CA VAL A 221 4.02 7.36 13.46
C VAL A 221 3.26 7.64 14.75
N LEU A 222 2.17 8.39 14.62
CA LEU A 222 1.30 8.81 15.72
C LEU A 222 0.09 7.89 15.84
N ASP A 223 -0.40 7.73 17.06
CA ASP A 223 -1.66 7.06 17.35
C ASP A 223 -2.82 8.00 16.93
N PRO A 224 -3.68 7.58 15.97
CA PRO A 224 -4.81 8.40 15.51
C PRO A 224 -5.82 8.68 16.62
N LEU A 225 -5.95 7.78 17.60
CA LEU A 225 -6.91 7.87 18.70
C LEU A 225 -6.32 8.54 19.94
N ALA A 226 -5.21 9.25 19.78
CA ALA A 226 -4.58 10.01 20.85
C ALA A 226 -4.55 11.51 20.49
N THR A 227 -4.25 12.34 21.49
CA THR A 227 -4.08 13.79 21.31
C THR A 227 -2.97 14.11 20.30
N PRO A 228 -2.95 15.32 19.70
CA PRO A 228 -1.75 15.84 19.06
C PRO A 228 -0.52 15.67 19.98
N PRO A 229 0.67 15.35 19.42
CA PRO A 229 1.87 15.19 20.21
C PRO A 229 2.29 16.52 20.84
N THR A 230 2.77 16.48 22.08
CA THR A 230 3.41 17.64 22.71
C THR A 230 4.74 17.98 22.01
N SER A 231 5.40 19.06 22.43
CA SER A 231 6.76 19.40 21.95
C SER A 231 7.80 18.29 22.21
N GLU A 232 7.52 17.38 23.15
CA GLU A 232 8.37 16.23 23.47
C GLU A 232 7.93 14.95 22.72
N GLY A 233 6.92 15.03 21.84
CA GLY A 233 6.41 13.91 21.05
C GLY A 233 5.46 12.97 21.81
N VAL A 234 4.98 13.38 22.98
CA VAL A 234 4.11 12.54 23.83
C VAL A 234 2.65 12.72 23.42
N GLN A 235 1.92 11.61 23.23
CA GLN A 235 0.48 11.62 23.02
C GLN A 235 -0.25 11.02 24.23
N THR A 236 -1.43 11.55 24.55
CA THR A 236 -2.34 10.97 25.54
C THR A 236 -3.44 10.21 24.80
N LYS A 237 -3.61 8.92 25.09
CA LYS A 237 -4.61 8.10 24.41
C LYS A 237 -6.03 8.50 24.84
N ILE A 238 -7.00 8.24 23.98
CA ILE A 238 -8.41 8.36 24.36
C ILE A 238 -8.71 7.54 25.63
N HIS A 239 -9.53 8.10 26.51
CA HIS A 239 -9.88 7.61 27.84
C HIS A 239 -8.77 7.69 28.90
N ASP A 240 -7.53 8.04 28.53
CA ASP A 240 -6.50 8.37 29.50
C ASP A 240 -6.61 9.85 29.92
N ASN A 241 -6.49 10.11 31.22
CA ASN A 241 -6.50 11.46 31.80
C ASN A 241 -7.73 12.33 31.39
N GLY A 242 -8.87 11.70 31.08
CA GLY A 242 -10.08 12.40 30.65
C GLY A 242 -10.11 12.79 29.18
N THR A 243 -9.14 12.37 28.38
CA THR A 243 -9.11 12.58 26.92
C THR A 243 -10.33 11.93 26.27
N THR A 244 -11.07 12.70 25.48
CA THR A 244 -12.22 12.24 24.71
C THR A 244 -11.86 12.10 23.23
N PHE A 245 -12.77 11.59 22.40
CA PHE A 245 -12.51 11.48 20.97
C PHE A 245 -12.31 12.84 20.30
N GLU A 246 -13.01 13.89 20.77
CA GLU A 246 -12.90 15.25 20.22
C GLU A 246 -11.48 15.82 20.36
N ASP A 247 -10.71 15.32 21.32
CA ASP A 247 -9.33 15.72 21.58
C ASP A 247 -8.31 15.02 20.67
N THR A 248 -8.75 14.06 19.84
CA THR A 248 -7.84 13.19 19.06
C THR A 248 -7.45 13.78 17.71
N ILE A 249 -6.32 13.32 17.18
CA ILE A 249 -5.86 13.67 15.82
C ILE A 249 -6.86 13.17 14.78
N LEU A 250 -7.43 11.97 14.96
CA LEU A 250 -8.41 11.43 14.02
C LEU A 250 -9.67 12.28 13.95
N TYR A 251 -10.18 12.76 15.09
CA TYR A 251 -11.32 13.68 15.10
C TYR A 251 -11.00 14.97 14.35
N SER A 252 -9.85 15.57 14.62
CA SER A 252 -9.42 16.81 13.97
C SER A 252 -9.32 16.64 12.45
N TYR A 253 -8.79 15.52 11.98
CA TYR A 253 -8.75 15.21 10.55
C TYR A 253 -10.15 14.99 9.97
N ILE A 254 -10.98 14.14 10.58
CA ILE A 254 -12.29 13.76 10.02
C ILE A 254 -13.26 14.95 10.02
N TYR A 255 -13.40 15.63 11.15
CA TYR A 255 -14.45 16.64 11.39
C TYR A 255 -13.97 18.07 11.14
N ASN A 256 -12.72 18.39 11.47
CA ASN A 256 -12.20 19.76 11.33
C ASN A 256 -11.40 19.96 10.04
N GLY A 257 -11.05 18.87 9.34
CA GLY A 257 -10.19 18.94 8.15
C GLY A 257 -8.76 19.33 8.43
N ASP A 258 -8.28 19.06 9.65
CA ASP A 258 -6.88 19.28 10.01
C ASP A 258 -6.01 18.16 9.43
N GLU A 259 -5.12 18.54 8.52
CA GLU A 259 -4.20 17.64 7.81
C GLU A 259 -2.77 17.72 8.35
N THR A 260 -2.52 18.47 9.44
CA THR A 260 -1.19 18.81 9.98
C THR A 260 -0.26 17.61 10.14
N TYR A 261 -0.79 16.49 10.65
CA TYR A 261 -0.02 15.26 10.87
C TYR A 261 -0.32 14.17 9.83
N SER A 262 -1.20 14.44 8.87
CA SER A 262 -1.67 13.43 7.94
C SER A 262 -0.66 13.17 6.83
N VAL A 263 -0.41 11.89 6.54
CA VAL A 263 0.34 11.47 5.35
C VAL A 263 -0.66 10.82 4.41
N SER A 264 -0.88 11.41 3.23
CA SER A 264 -1.77 10.83 2.23
C SER A 264 -1.20 9.54 1.64
N ASN A 265 -2.08 8.71 1.07
CA ASN A 265 -1.71 7.52 0.34
C ASN A 265 -0.70 7.82 -0.79
N ALA A 266 -0.94 8.87 -1.58
CA ALA A 266 0.00 9.30 -2.62
C ALA A 266 1.36 9.67 -2.03
N ARG A 267 1.38 10.50 -0.97
CA ARG A 267 2.63 10.93 -0.33
C ARG A 267 3.42 9.75 0.23
N HIS A 268 2.73 8.77 0.82
CA HIS A 268 3.36 7.55 1.32
C HIS A 268 4.05 6.77 0.20
N GLU A 269 3.39 6.57 -0.94
CA GLU A 269 3.98 5.88 -2.10
C GLU A 269 5.17 6.65 -2.69
N PHE A 270 5.09 7.99 -2.74
CA PHE A 270 6.22 8.83 -3.15
C PHE A 270 7.43 8.67 -2.22
N ASN A 271 7.22 8.66 -0.91
CA ASN A 271 8.29 8.47 0.07
C ASN A 271 8.91 7.07 -0.09
N LEU A 272 8.10 6.02 -0.18
CA LEU A 272 8.58 4.65 -0.42
C LEU A 272 9.37 4.53 -1.72
N ASN A 273 8.93 5.20 -2.79
CA ASN A 273 9.65 5.20 -4.06
C ASN A 273 10.99 5.94 -3.96
N ASN A 274 11.01 7.06 -3.24
CA ASN A 274 12.24 7.82 -2.99
C ASN A 274 13.23 7.02 -2.13
N ASP A 275 12.76 6.28 -1.13
CA ASP A 275 13.61 5.42 -0.31
C ASP A 275 14.28 4.31 -1.15
N LYS A 276 13.55 3.75 -2.13
CA LYS A 276 14.09 2.80 -3.11
C LYS A 276 15.11 3.41 -4.07
N SER A 277 15.13 4.74 -4.22
CA SER A 277 16.05 5.42 -5.14
C SER A 277 17.49 5.39 -4.66
N GLN A 278 17.73 5.20 -3.36
CA GLN A 278 19.08 5.05 -2.83
C GLN A 278 19.53 3.60 -2.97
N ILE A 279 20.50 3.37 -3.85
CA ILE A 279 21.07 2.05 -4.08
C ILE A 279 22.58 2.05 -3.87
N LYS A 280 23.10 0.87 -3.56
CA LYS A 280 24.53 0.58 -3.47
C LYS A 280 25.04 0.20 -4.86
N ILE A 281 26.06 0.90 -5.33
CA ILE A 281 26.78 0.60 -6.57
C ILE A 281 28.12 -0.04 -6.20
N PRO A 282 28.34 -1.33 -6.49
CA PRO A 282 29.63 -1.97 -6.33
C PRO A 282 30.74 -1.23 -7.07
N ASN A 283 31.91 -1.11 -6.44
CA ASN A 283 33.06 -0.50 -7.06
C ASN A 283 33.51 -1.29 -8.30
N LYS A 284 33.84 -0.61 -9.39
CA LYS A 284 34.20 -1.25 -10.67
C LYS A 284 35.31 -2.31 -10.53
N ASN A 285 36.24 -2.10 -9.61
CA ASN A 285 37.38 -2.99 -9.36
C ASN A 285 36.96 -4.39 -8.86
N ILE A 286 35.82 -4.51 -8.18
CA ILE A 286 35.35 -5.79 -7.64
C ILE A 286 34.38 -6.52 -8.57
N VAL A 287 33.83 -5.84 -9.58
CA VAL A 287 32.84 -6.39 -10.54
C VAL A 287 33.35 -7.66 -11.22
N GLN A 288 34.60 -7.67 -11.69
CA GLN A 288 35.19 -8.86 -12.31
C GLN A 288 35.31 -10.04 -11.34
N SER A 289 35.60 -9.76 -10.06
CA SER A 289 35.64 -10.78 -9.01
C SER A 289 34.26 -11.36 -8.78
N ILE A 290 33.24 -10.51 -8.68
CA ILE A 290 31.83 -10.91 -8.52
C ILE A 290 31.40 -11.82 -9.67
N THR A 291 31.65 -11.43 -10.93
CA THR A 291 31.28 -12.23 -12.10
C THR A 291 31.98 -13.60 -12.08
N ARG A 292 33.26 -13.65 -11.68
CA ARG A 292 34.00 -14.91 -11.58
C ARG A 292 33.44 -15.82 -10.50
N SER A 293 33.20 -15.30 -9.30
CA SER A 293 32.62 -16.06 -8.19
C SER A 293 31.21 -16.55 -8.52
N PHE A 294 30.39 -15.71 -9.15
CA PHE A 294 29.05 -16.10 -9.61
C PHE A 294 29.10 -17.30 -10.57
N ARG A 295 29.98 -17.25 -11.58
CA ARG A 295 30.18 -18.37 -12.53
C ARG A 295 30.62 -19.67 -11.84
N GLN A 296 31.48 -19.58 -10.83
CA GLN A 296 31.94 -20.74 -10.08
C GLN A 296 30.81 -21.35 -9.25
N LEU A 297 30.05 -20.52 -8.53
CA LEU A 297 28.96 -20.98 -7.67
C LEU A 297 27.78 -21.56 -8.45
N ILE A 298 27.45 -21.00 -9.62
CA ILE A 298 26.36 -21.52 -10.46
C ILE A 298 26.71 -22.87 -11.09
N LYS A 299 27.99 -23.13 -11.36
CA LYS A 299 28.47 -24.37 -11.99
C LYS A 299 28.85 -25.46 -10.98
N ALA A 300 29.01 -25.12 -9.70
CA ALA A 300 29.18 -26.06 -8.61
C ALA A 300 27.92 -26.93 -8.40
#